data_AF-A0A135RTE0-F1
#
_entry.id   AF-A0A135RTE0-F1
#
_cell.length_a   1.000
_cell.length_b   1.000
_cell.length_c   1.000
_cell.angle_alpha   90.00
_cell.angle_beta   90.00
_cell.angle_gamma   90.00
#
_symmetry.space_group_name_H-M   'P 1'
#
loop_
_entity.id
_entity.type
_entity.pdbx_description
1 polymer ?
#
loop_
_entity_poly.entity_id
_entity_poly.type
_entity_poly.pdbx_seq_one_letter_code
_entity_poly.pdbx_strand_id
1 'polypeptide(L)'
;MAPTQQQCFVEDVIEPIRICNVTRSPAEDDDDGGNEGATKFKQQQHAITTFDELSNYLEEIQSQSVEHIHHFISICQRNSWRPLQITLPMFELIMEKLSLNNSLRDIVSCFYTRNMNVEEVFCMPYTERRKGSVVGV
;
A
#
# COMPACT_ATOMS: atom_id res chain seq x y z
N MET A 1 19.39 1.15 -24.36
CA MET A 1 18.29 2.03 -23.93
C MET A 1 18.00 1.67 -22.48
N ALA A 2 18.20 2.60 -21.54
CA ALA A 2 17.82 2.38 -20.15
C ALA A 2 16.29 2.23 -20.10
N PRO A 3 15.74 1.30 -19.32
CA PRO A 3 14.30 1.20 -19.17
C PRO A 3 13.83 2.54 -18.58
N THR A 4 12.98 3.25 -19.33
CA THR A 4 12.25 4.41 -18.81
C THR A 4 11.55 3.94 -17.54
N GLN A 5 11.88 4.53 -16.39
CA GLN A 5 11.23 4.23 -15.11
C GLN A 5 9.72 4.30 -15.33
N GLN A 6 9.08 3.13 -15.44
CA GLN A 6 7.64 3.02 -15.49
C GLN A 6 7.14 3.59 -14.17
N GLN A 7 6.22 4.56 -14.22
CA GLN A 7 5.67 5.31 -13.08
C GLN A 7 5.11 4.33 -12.04
N CYS A 8 5.96 3.86 -11.11
CA CYS A 8 5.56 3.00 -10.00
C CYS A 8 4.80 3.82 -8.93
N PHE A 9 4.94 5.14 -8.98
CA PHE A 9 4.43 6.12 -8.03
C PHE A 9 3.61 7.16 -8.78
N VAL A 10 2.60 7.71 -8.12
CA VAL A 10 1.88 8.89 -8.61
C VAL A 10 2.72 10.15 -8.46
N GLU A 11 2.47 11.15 -9.29
CA GLU A 11 3.09 12.47 -9.16
C GLU A 11 2.43 13.27 -8.04
N ASP A 12 1.10 13.15 -7.91
CA ASP A 12 0.29 13.77 -6.87
C ASP A 12 -0.62 12.75 -6.19
N VAL A 13 -0.81 12.87 -4.87
CA VAL A 13 -1.68 11.98 -4.09
C VAL A 13 -3.15 12.34 -4.35
N ILE A 14 -3.87 11.48 -5.06
CA ILE A 14 -5.30 11.65 -5.35
C ILE A 14 -6.17 10.89 -4.34
N GLU A 15 -5.64 9.83 -3.75
CA GLU A 15 -6.31 9.01 -2.72
C GLU A 15 -5.39 8.91 -1.49
N PRO A 16 -5.93 9.04 -0.26
CA PRO A 16 -5.11 9.11 0.94
C PRO A 16 -4.45 7.78 1.29
N ILE A 17 -3.20 7.85 1.72
CA ILE A 17 -2.51 6.76 2.41
C ILE A 17 -3.17 6.58 3.77
N ARG A 18 -3.42 5.33 4.17
CA ARG A 18 -4.05 5.03 5.46
C ARG A 18 -3.01 4.52 6.42
N ILE A 19 -2.95 5.14 7.60
CA ILE A 19 -2.14 4.64 8.70
C ILE A 19 -3.03 4.21 9.84
N CYS A 20 -2.82 2.98 10.33
CA CYS A 20 -3.56 2.39 11.42
C CYS A 20 -2.62 2.12 12.60
N ASN A 21 -2.95 2.66 13.78
CA ASN A 21 -2.31 2.37 15.04
C ASN A 21 -3.12 1.31 15.79
N VAL A 22 -2.45 0.28 16.28
CA VAL A 22 -3.04 -0.71 17.17
C VAL A 22 -2.29 -0.67 18.50
N THR A 23 -2.96 -0.23 19.55
CA THR A 23 -2.46 -0.24 20.92
C THR A 23 -3.08 -1.40 21.68
N ARG A 24 -2.24 -2.17 22.37
CA ARG A 24 -2.67 -3.15 23.36
C ARG A 24 -2.80 -2.44 24.71
N SER A 25 -4.01 -2.34 25.26
CA SER A 25 -4.11 -1.94 26.68
C SER A 25 -3.75 -3.14 27.56
N PRO A 26 -3.00 -2.96 28.65
CA PRO A 26 -2.91 -4.00 29.67
C PRO A 26 -4.33 -4.32 30.16
N ALA A 27 -4.61 -5.60 30.39
CA ALA A 27 -5.83 -5.98 31.08
C ALA A 27 -5.74 -5.35 32.49
N GLU A 28 -6.74 -4.56 32.87
CA GLU A 28 -6.89 -4.22 34.28
C GLU A 28 -7.21 -5.54 34.98
N ASP A 29 -6.38 -5.93 35.96
CA ASP A 29 -6.58 -7.09 36.80
C ASP A 29 -7.85 -6.88 37.64
N ASP A 30 -9.03 -7.12 37.05
CA ASP A 30 -10.26 -7.27 37.79
C ASP A 30 -10.25 -8.66 38.43
N ASP A 31 -9.90 -8.65 39.71
CA ASP A 31 -10.08 -9.72 40.68
C ASP A 31 -11.57 -10.05 40.83
N ASP A 32 -12.15 -10.84 39.91
CA ASP A 32 -13.21 -11.83 40.23
C ASP A 32 -13.54 -12.74 39.02
N GLY A 33 -13.48 -14.06 39.25
CA GLY A 33 -14.36 -15.03 38.59
C GLY A 33 -14.39 -15.14 37.06
N GLY A 34 -13.35 -15.73 36.46
CA GLY A 34 -13.46 -16.67 35.34
C GLY A 34 -14.29 -16.26 34.12
N ASN A 35 -13.70 -15.48 33.21
CA ASN A 35 -14.00 -15.57 31.77
C ASN A 35 -12.81 -15.05 30.96
N GLU A 36 -12.47 -15.73 29.86
CA GLU A 36 -11.27 -15.46 29.05
C GLU A 36 -11.12 -13.97 28.70
N GLY A 37 -10.09 -13.33 29.27
CA GLY A 37 -9.85 -11.89 29.16
C GLY A 37 -9.61 -11.46 27.73
N ALA A 38 -10.64 -10.91 27.08
CA ALA A 38 -10.51 -10.31 25.76
C ALA A 38 -9.61 -9.08 25.84
N THR A 39 -8.39 -9.20 25.33
CA THR A 39 -7.47 -8.06 25.15
C THR A 39 -8.18 -6.95 24.39
N LYS A 40 -8.38 -5.78 25.02
CA LYS A 40 -8.96 -4.60 24.35
C LYS A 40 -7.89 -3.97 23.46
N PHE A 41 -8.18 -3.89 22.17
CA PHE A 41 -7.35 -3.17 21.19
C PHE A 41 -7.97 -1.81 20.91
N LYS A 42 -7.17 -0.73 21.03
CA LYS A 42 -7.56 0.58 20.52
C LYS A 42 -7.00 0.73 19.12
N GLN A 43 -7.88 0.95 18.15
CA GLN A 43 -7.52 1.21 16.76
C GLN A 43 -7.72 2.70 16.45
N GLN A 44 -6.70 3.36 15.91
CA GLN A 44 -6.81 4.72 15.41
C GLN A 44 -6.35 4.76 13.96
N GLN A 45 -7.14 5.38 13.08
CA GLN A 45 -6.85 5.46 11.66
C GLN A 45 -6.67 6.92 11.23
N HIS A 46 -5.61 7.18 10.47
CA HIS A 46 -5.32 8.49 9.89
C HIS A 46 -5.22 8.37 8.37
N ALA A 47 -5.87 9.31 7.67
CA ALA A 47 -5.73 9.48 6.23
C ALA A 47 -4.71 10.59 5.99
N ILE A 48 -3.68 10.29 5.20
CA ILE A 48 -2.59 11.21 4.89
C ILE A 48 -2.60 11.48 3.39
N THR A 49 -2.62 12.75 3.02
CA THR A 49 -2.65 13.19 1.63
C THR A 49 -1.42 14.00 1.24
N THR A 50 -0.70 14.55 2.22
CA THR A 50 0.44 15.43 1.97
C THR A 50 1.73 14.89 2.57
N PHE A 51 2.85 15.35 2.02
CA PHE A 51 4.19 15.02 2.52
C PHE A 51 4.39 15.54 3.96
N ASP A 52 3.94 16.75 4.27
CA ASP A 52 4.12 17.36 5.59
C ASP A 52 3.33 16.62 6.67
N GLU A 53 2.09 16.20 6.39
CA GLU A 53 1.30 15.34 7.28
C GLU A 53 2.03 14.03 7.58
N LEU A 54 2.61 13.40 6.56
CA LEU A 54 3.37 12.16 6.71
C LEU A 54 4.62 12.37 7.56
N SER A 55 5.37 13.44 7.31
CA SER A 55 6.58 13.77 8.06
C SER A 55 6.29 14.00 9.53
N ASN A 56 5.30 14.85 9.84
CA ASN A 56 4.89 15.15 11.21
C ASN A 56 4.45 13.89 11.95
N TYR A 57 3.69 13.03 11.29
CA TYR A 57 3.20 11.79 11.88
C TYR A 57 4.33 10.78 12.15
N LEU A 58 5.29 10.63 11.22
CA LEU A 58 6.45 9.75 11.43
C LEU A 58 7.36 10.24 12.56
N GLU A 59 7.46 11.56 12.76
CA GLU A 59 8.16 12.14 13.90
C GLU A 59 7.43 11.89 15.22
N GLU A 60 6.11 11.97 15.23
CA GLU A 60 5.30 11.61 16.39
C GLU A 60 5.52 10.14 16.81
N ILE A 61 5.53 9.21 15.85
CA ILE A 61 5.83 7.79 16.12
C ILE A 61 7.21 7.62 16.77
N GLN A 62 8.24 8.27 16.23
CA GLN A 62 9.59 8.16 16.77
C GLN A 62 9.69 8.74 18.19
N SER A 63 8.89 9.76 18.50
CA SER A 63 8.85 10.39 19.82
C SER A 63 8.03 9.60 20.86
N GLN A 64 7.03 8.83 20.42
CA GLN A 64 6.17 8.02 21.28
C GLN A 64 6.77 6.64 21.50
N SER A 65 7.71 6.52 22.45
CA SER A 65 8.32 5.24 22.84
C SER A 65 7.40 4.39 23.72
N VAL A 66 6.16 4.12 23.29
CA VAL A 66 5.24 3.26 24.05
C VAL A 66 5.46 1.81 23.61
N GLU A 67 5.83 0.95 24.55
CA GLU A 67 6.33 -0.43 24.32
C GLU A 67 5.38 -1.39 23.55
N HIS A 68 4.17 -0.96 23.16
CA HIS A 68 3.15 -1.86 22.60
C HIS A 68 2.26 -1.19 21.51
N ILE A 69 2.83 -0.30 20.70
CA ILE A 69 2.13 0.28 19.55
C ILE A 69 2.62 -0.36 18.25
N HIS A 70 1.69 -0.95 17.50
CA HIS A 70 1.96 -1.41 16.13
C HIS A 70 1.39 -0.39 15.13
N HIS A 71 2.24 0.05 14.21
CA HIS A 71 1.89 0.97 13.13
C HIS A 71 1.79 0.21 11.81
N PHE A 72 0.65 0.34 11.14
CA PHE A 72 0.41 -0.26 9.83
C PHE A 72 0.20 0.84 8.80
N ILE A 73 1.03 0.86 7.75
CA ILE A 73 0.89 1.78 6.62
C ILE A 73 0.28 1.01 5.45
N SER A 74 -0.88 1.45 4.97
CA SER A 74 -1.59 0.88 3.83
C SER A 74 -1.48 1.83 2.64
N ILE A 75 -0.73 1.41 1.62
CA ILE A 75 -0.58 2.10 0.34
C ILE A 75 -1.39 1.32 -0.71
N CYS A 76 -2.40 1.95 -1.29
CA CYS A 76 -3.26 1.32 -2.27
C CYS A 76 -2.68 1.43 -3.68
N GLN A 77 -2.85 0.38 -4.49
CA GLN A 77 -2.57 0.39 -5.93
C GLN A 77 -3.84 0.51 -6.78
N ARG A 78 -5.03 0.44 -6.15
CA ARG A 78 -6.38 0.35 -6.75
C ARG A 78 -6.60 -0.86 -7.67
N ASN A 79 -5.73 -1.10 -8.65
CA ASN A 79 -5.65 -2.32 -9.45
C ASN A 79 -4.19 -2.59 -9.87
N SER A 80 -3.91 -3.78 -10.41
CA SER A 80 -2.56 -4.22 -10.78
C SER A 80 -1.86 -3.37 -11.87
N TRP A 81 -2.61 -2.47 -12.51
CA TRP A 81 -2.18 -1.68 -13.68
C TRP A 81 -1.90 -0.21 -13.35
N ARG A 82 -2.23 0.25 -12.15
CA ARG A 82 -2.08 1.67 -11.76
C ARG A 82 -0.89 1.85 -10.83
N PRO A 83 -0.20 3.02 -10.87
CA PRO A 83 0.85 3.37 -9.92
C PRO A 83 0.36 3.31 -8.47
N LEU A 84 1.29 3.19 -7.52
CA LEU A 84 0.98 3.22 -6.10
C LEU A 84 0.47 4.61 -5.76
N GLN A 85 -0.56 4.69 -4.92
CA GLN A 85 -1.15 5.94 -4.43
C GLN A 85 -0.28 6.57 -3.33
N ILE A 86 1.00 6.75 -3.67
CA ILE A 86 2.00 7.45 -2.89
C ILE A 86 2.98 8.06 -3.89
N THR A 87 3.48 9.25 -3.57
CA THR A 87 4.54 9.86 -4.37
C THR A 87 5.88 9.23 -4.02
N LEU A 88 6.84 9.28 -4.94
CA LEU A 88 8.19 8.81 -4.67
C LEU A 88 8.78 9.48 -3.40
N PRO A 89 8.75 10.82 -3.22
CA PRO A 89 9.27 11.46 -2.00
C PRO A 89 8.64 10.94 -0.71
N MET A 90 7.32 10.72 -0.68
CA MET A 90 6.64 10.17 0.49
C MET A 90 7.07 8.73 0.79
N PHE A 91 7.28 7.92 -0.25
CA PHE A 91 7.77 6.57 -0.09
C PHE A 91 9.23 6.54 0.42
N GLU A 92 10.08 7.42 -0.10
CA GLU A 92 11.48 7.54 0.37
C GLU A 92 11.54 7.96 1.84
N LEU A 93 10.70 8.92 2.25
CA LEU A 93 10.58 9.36 3.64
C LEU A 93 10.21 8.22 4.58
N ILE A 94 9.25 7.37 4.19
CA ILE A 94 8.85 6.18 4.98
C ILE A 94 10.04 5.22 5.12
N MET A 95 10.76 4.94 4.04
CA MET A 95 11.89 4.02 4.12
C MET A 95 13.00 4.56 5.01
N GLU A 96 13.29 5.86 4.93
CA GLU A 96 14.31 6.51 5.74
C GLU A 96 13.93 6.50 7.23
N LYS A 97 12.76 7.04 7.58
CA LYS A 97 12.32 7.20 8.97
C LYS A 97 12.06 5.87 9.68
N LEU A 98 11.68 4.82 8.94
CA LEU A 98 11.46 3.48 9.49
C LEU A 98 12.67 2.55 9.29
N SER A 99 13.79 3.05 8.77
CA SER A 99 15.01 2.25 8.50
C SER A 99 14.75 0.98 7.69
N LEU A 100 13.86 1.06 6.67
CA LEU A 100 13.50 -0.07 5.82
C LEU A 100 14.60 -0.33 4.78
N ASN A 101 14.77 -1.60 4.41
CA ASN A 101 15.79 -2.01 3.44
C ASN A 101 15.39 -1.60 2.01
N ASN A 102 16.40 -1.25 1.21
CA ASN A 102 16.27 -0.99 -0.23
C ASN A 102 15.62 -2.13 -1.03
N SER A 103 15.68 -3.37 -0.54
CA SER A 103 14.96 -4.50 -1.15
C SER A 103 13.45 -4.25 -1.31
N LEU A 104 12.86 -3.37 -0.49
CA LEU A 104 11.45 -2.99 -0.63
C LEU A 104 11.19 -2.20 -1.93
N ARG A 105 12.14 -1.35 -2.37
CA ARG A 105 12.05 -0.66 -3.68
C ARG A 105 12.03 -1.66 -4.83
N ASP A 106 12.87 -2.68 -4.74
CA ASP A 106 12.96 -3.73 -5.76
C ASP A 106 11.64 -4.52 -5.84
N ILE A 107 11.04 -4.85 -4.69
CA ILE A 107 9.74 -5.52 -4.63
C ILE A 107 8.65 -4.67 -5.29
N VAL A 108 8.56 -3.38 -4.92
CA VAL A 108 7.55 -2.47 -5.48
C VAL A 108 7.72 -2.33 -6.99
N SER A 109 8.94 -2.14 -7.48
CA SER A 109 9.21 -1.99 -8.92
C SER A 109 8.90 -3.27 -9.72
N CYS A 110 9.11 -4.45 -9.14
CA CYS A 110 8.82 -5.73 -9.79
C CYS A 110 7.34 -5.88 -10.17
N PHE A 111 6.40 -5.35 -9.38
CA PHE A 111 4.97 -5.45 -9.69
C PHE A 111 4.59 -4.67 -10.96
N TYR A 112 5.27 -3.56 -11.26
CA TYR A 112 5.00 -2.74 -12.44
C TYR A 112 5.63 -3.29 -13.70
N THR A 113 6.90 -3.69 -13.63
CA THR A 113 7.62 -4.19 -14.80
C THR A 113 7.06 -5.53 -15.29
N ARG A 114 6.55 -6.39 -14.39
CA ARG A 114 5.96 -7.68 -14.80
C ARG A 114 4.58 -7.54 -15.43
N ASN A 115 3.70 -6.68 -14.92
CA ASN A 115 2.32 -6.60 -15.42
C ASN A 115 2.26 -6.05 -16.84
N MET A 116 2.99 -4.98 -17.15
CA MET A 116 3.01 -4.42 -18.51
C MET A 116 3.48 -5.45 -19.55
N ASN A 117 4.58 -6.17 -19.26
CA ASN A 117 5.17 -7.13 -20.20
C ASN A 117 4.33 -8.40 -20.38
N VAL A 118 3.59 -8.84 -19.36
CA VAL A 118 2.76 -10.04 -19.44
C VAL A 118 1.40 -9.69 -20.06
N GLU A 119 0.74 -8.66 -19.56
CA GLU A 119 -0.64 -8.38 -19.96
C GLU A 119 -0.76 -7.76 -21.36
N GLU A 120 0.25 -7.01 -21.87
CA GLU A 120 0.26 -6.58 -23.29
C GLU A 120 0.22 -7.78 -24.25
N VAL A 121 0.81 -8.91 -23.87
CA VAL A 121 0.86 -10.12 -24.70
C VAL A 121 -0.46 -10.90 -24.62
N PHE A 122 -1.15 -10.88 -23.47
CA PHE A 122 -2.44 -11.56 -23.29
C PHE A 122 -3.65 -10.73 -23.74
N CYS A 123 -3.52 -9.41 -23.88
CA CYS A 123 -4.59 -8.51 -24.33
C CYS A 123 -4.60 -8.24 -25.84
N MET A 124 -3.84 -8.98 -26.66
CA MET A 124 -3.98 -8.86 -28.12
C MET A 124 -5.40 -9.25 -28.56
N PRO A 125 -6.17 -8.34 -29.20
CA PRO A 125 -7.50 -8.67 -29.67
C PRO A 125 -7.42 -9.72 -30.77
N TYR A 126 -7.81 -10.95 -30.45
CA TYR A 126 -7.94 -12.02 -31.42
C TYR A 126 -9.03 -11.65 -32.44
N THR A 127 -8.61 -11.25 -33.64
CA THR A 127 -9.53 -10.91 -34.73
C THR A 127 -9.65 -12.11 -35.67
N GLU A 128 -10.67 -12.95 -35.46
CA GLU A 128 -10.98 -14.06 -36.36
C GLU A 128 -11.75 -13.55 -37.60
N ARG A 129 -11.11 -13.51 -38.77
CA ARG A 129 -11.80 -13.23 -40.04
C ARG A 129 -12.50 -14.49 -40.54
N ARG A 130 -13.78 -14.67 -40.21
CA ARG A 130 -14.60 -15.72 -40.84
C ARG A 130 -15.09 -15.27 -42.21
N LYS A 131 -14.68 -15.96 -43.27
CA LYS A 131 -15.37 -15.94 -44.57
C LYS A 131 -16.52 -16.95 -44.50
N GLY A 132 -17.72 -16.48 -44.19
CA GLY A 132 -18.95 -17.26 -44.29
C GLY A 132 -19.88 -16.68 -45.34
N SER A 133 -20.37 -17.51 -46.26
CA SER A 133 -21.51 -17.17 -47.12
C SER A 133 -22.78 -17.43 -46.33
N VAL A 134 -23.58 -16.38 -46.12
CA VAL A 134 -24.94 -16.53 -45.59
C VAL A 134 -25.81 -17.04 -46.74
N VAL A 135 -26.20 -18.31 -46.70
CA VAL A 135 -27.29 -18.81 -47.52
C VAL A 135 -28.55 -18.66 -46.67
N GLY A 136 -29.34 -17.63 -46.95
CA GLY A 136 -30.65 -17.43 -46.35
C GLY A 136 -31.62 -18.49 -46.89
N VAL A 137 -32.40 -19.09 -45.98
CA VAL A 137 -33.62 -19.84 -46.31
C VAL A 137 -34.80 -18.91 -46.12
#